data_AF-A0A957B6N1-F1
#
_entry.id   AF-A0A957B6N1-F1
#
_cell.length_a   1.000
_cell.length_b   1.000
_cell.length_c   1.000
_cell.angle_alpha   90.00
_cell.angle_beta   90.00
_cell.angle_gamma   90.00
#
_symmetry.space_group_name_H-M   'P 1'
#
loop_
_entity.id
_entity.type
_entity.pdbx_description
1 polymer ?
#
loop_
_entity_poly.entity_id
_entity_poly.type
_entity_poly.pdbx_seq_one_letter_code
_entity_poly.pdbx_strand_id
1 'polypeptide(L)'
;MADTFNISDAFISYSRRDKPFVQKLEQALSANGHGIWVDWEDIPPTANWWNEIQAGINAADNFIFVISPDSVSSEVCAREVQHAVDQHKRFIPVLYREVVDDSQRAKIHPSVNSHNWIFFRESDNFDAAMQTLEGALKTDLEHVQAHTRYLVKAGEWDSHNRDNSYLLRGTEVSNAENWLLQAEEKLPAPGELHREYILESRRAQNARQRVLLISSLFALIVAVGLLAVAIVQTMNLDQSNKDLADQRDISESNLKRARDTQSLFLTTLSDQELDRGNGQTALLLALESLRFIGEGIYHIQSYDALTNAILNQVQEVAVLRQSGSTINVVGWNDDGTRLLTTGDDGTARVWGQDGN
;
A
#
# COMPACT_ATOMS: atom_id res chain seq x y z
N MET A 1 24.40 -9.74 -5.16
CA MET A 1 25.39 -10.52 -5.94
C MET A 1 25.67 -9.77 -7.23
N ALA A 2 26.24 -8.57 -7.08
CA ALA A 2 26.87 -7.82 -8.16
C ALA A 2 28.33 -7.77 -7.71
N ASP A 3 29.23 -8.44 -8.44
CA ASP A 3 30.71 -8.39 -8.34
C ASP A 3 31.35 -9.73 -8.76
N THR A 4 31.06 -10.26 -9.96
CA THR A 4 31.76 -11.50 -10.40
C THR A 4 32.60 -11.37 -11.66
N PHE A 5 32.61 -10.21 -12.32
CA PHE A 5 33.63 -9.91 -13.32
C PHE A 5 34.20 -8.52 -13.06
N ASN A 6 35.41 -8.51 -12.52
CA ASN A 6 36.19 -7.28 -12.41
C ASN A 6 36.56 -6.87 -13.84
N ILE A 7 35.91 -5.85 -14.38
CA ILE A 7 36.17 -5.37 -15.74
C ILE A 7 37.64 -4.96 -15.81
N SER A 8 38.36 -5.50 -16.79
CA SER A 8 39.77 -5.20 -17.02
C SER A 8 39.94 -4.28 -18.22
N ASP A 9 41.00 -3.48 -18.25
CA ASP A 9 41.31 -2.62 -19.39
C ASP A 9 41.70 -3.44 -20.63
N ALA A 10 42.35 -4.59 -20.46
CA ALA A 10 42.72 -5.45 -21.58
C ALA A 10 42.83 -6.93 -21.21
N PHE A 11 42.46 -7.78 -22.16
CA PHE A 11 42.77 -9.20 -22.20
C PHE A 11 43.99 -9.41 -23.12
N ILE A 12 44.99 -10.19 -22.69
CA ILE A 12 46.13 -10.54 -23.53
C ILE A 12 46.05 -11.99 -23.99
N SER A 13 45.83 -12.19 -25.29
CA SER A 13 45.94 -13.49 -25.97
C SER A 13 47.36 -13.68 -26.51
N TYR A 14 48.01 -14.77 -26.12
CA TYR A 14 49.42 -15.02 -26.43
C TYR A 14 49.76 -16.52 -26.49
N SER A 15 50.90 -16.86 -27.11
CA SER A 15 51.44 -18.21 -27.02
C SER A 15 52.26 -18.39 -25.75
N ARG A 16 52.10 -19.52 -25.07
CA ARG A 16 52.88 -19.90 -23.87
C ARG A 16 54.39 -19.80 -24.07
N ARG A 17 54.89 -19.96 -25.31
CA ARG A 17 56.32 -19.82 -25.64
C ARG A 17 56.81 -18.37 -25.54
N ASP A 18 55.89 -17.40 -25.59
CA ASP A 18 56.15 -15.97 -25.45
C ASP A 18 55.91 -15.45 -24.02
N LYS A 19 55.70 -16.35 -23.04
CA LYS A 19 55.41 -16.01 -21.63
C LYS A 19 56.37 -14.96 -21.03
N PRO A 20 57.71 -15.05 -21.21
CA PRO A 20 58.61 -14.05 -20.64
C PRO A 20 58.35 -12.62 -21.15
N PHE A 21 58.02 -12.47 -22.43
CA PHE A 21 57.67 -11.17 -23.01
C PHE A 21 56.34 -10.66 -22.46
N VAL A 22 55.32 -11.52 -22.39
CA VAL A 22 53.99 -11.13 -21.90
C VAL A 22 54.01 -10.77 -20.41
N GLN A 23 54.83 -11.43 -19.60
CA GLN A 23 55.04 -11.05 -18.20
C GLN A 23 55.65 -9.65 -18.08
N LYS A 24 56.64 -9.33 -18.93
CA LYS A 24 57.22 -7.99 -18.97
C LYS A 24 56.19 -6.94 -19.41
N LEU A 25 55.37 -7.27 -20.39
CA LEU A 25 54.31 -6.40 -20.93
C LEU A 25 53.23 -6.12 -19.87
N GLU A 26 52.71 -7.17 -19.23
CA GLU A 26 51.69 -7.08 -18.19
C GLU A 26 52.19 -6.27 -16.99
N GLN A 27 53.42 -6.54 -16.51
CA GLN A 27 54.03 -5.77 -15.42
C GLN A 27 54.15 -4.28 -15.75
N ALA A 28 54.54 -3.94 -16.99
CA ALA A 28 54.65 -2.55 -17.42
C ALA A 28 53.28 -1.86 -17.48
N LEU A 29 52.25 -2.53 -18.00
CA LEU A 29 50.89 -2.00 -18.05
C LEU A 29 50.29 -1.82 -16.64
N SER A 30 50.46 -2.81 -15.76
CA SER A 30 49.95 -2.76 -14.39
C SER A 30 50.69 -1.73 -13.53
N ALA A 31 51.99 -1.53 -13.74
CA ALA A 31 52.73 -0.44 -13.10
C ALA A 31 52.17 0.94 -13.46
N ASN A 32 51.56 1.07 -14.64
CA ASN A 32 50.91 2.30 -15.11
C ASN A 32 49.40 2.35 -14.78
N GLY A 33 48.94 1.47 -13.88
CA GLY A 33 47.58 1.48 -13.34
C GLY A 33 46.55 0.75 -14.20
N HIS A 34 46.98 0.00 -15.23
CA HIS A 34 46.06 -0.74 -16.07
C HIS A 34 45.69 -2.10 -15.48
N GLY A 35 44.40 -2.41 -15.45
CA GLY A 35 43.89 -3.73 -15.07
C GLY A 35 44.03 -4.69 -16.24
N ILE A 36 44.91 -5.69 -16.14
CA ILE A 36 45.17 -6.63 -17.23
C ILE A 36 44.70 -8.04 -16.84
N TRP A 37 44.00 -8.68 -17.76
CA TRP A 37 43.61 -10.08 -17.66
C TRP A 37 44.51 -10.92 -18.57
N VAL A 38 45.17 -11.93 -18.01
CA VAL A 38 45.99 -12.89 -18.74
C VAL A 38 45.76 -14.28 -18.15
N ASP A 39 45.56 -15.28 -18.99
CA ASP A 39 45.55 -16.67 -18.53
C ASP A 39 46.99 -17.20 -18.40
N TRP A 40 47.42 -17.43 -17.16
CA TRP A 40 48.73 -17.98 -16.84
C TRP A 40 48.71 -19.49 -16.57
N GLU A 41 47.53 -20.10 -16.43
CA GLU A 41 47.35 -21.48 -15.97
C GLU A 41 47.36 -22.51 -17.11
N ASP A 42 47.66 -23.77 -16.76
CA ASP A 42 47.54 -24.89 -17.67
C ASP A 42 46.07 -25.28 -17.87
N ILE A 43 45.70 -25.84 -19.04
CA ILE A 43 44.32 -26.30 -19.31
C ILE A 43 44.03 -27.45 -18.34
N PRO A 44 43.16 -27.29 -17.33
CA PRO A 44 42.84 -28.38 -16.43
C PRO A 44 41.97 -29.39 -17.18
N PRO A 45 42.24 -30.71 -17.11
CA PRO A 45 41.52 -31.72 -17.90
C PRO A 45 40.02 -31.89 -17.55
N THR A 46 39.49 -31.14 -16.58
CA THR A 46 38.14 -31.36 -16.02
C THR A 46 37.32 -30.09 -15.74
N ALA A 47 37.79 -28.90 -16.13
CA ALA A 47 37.06 -27.64 -15.89
C ALA A 47 36.50 -27.03 -17.19
N ASN A 48 35.42 -26.25 -17.06
CA ASN A 48 34.89 -25.37 -18.12
C ASN A 48 35.84 -24.18 -18.41
N TRP A 49 37.14 -24.44 -18.53
CA TRP A 49 38.22 -23.44 -18.69
C TRP A 49 37.94 -22.47 -19.85
N TRP A 50 37.37 -22.98 -20.95
CA TRP A 50 36.97 -22.14 -22.07
C TRP A 50 35.92 -21.07 -21.70
N ASN A 51 34.98 -21.37 -20.81
CA ASN A 51 33.97 -20.40 -20.40
C ASN A 51 34.58 -19.26 -19.58
N GLU A 52 35.60 -19.54 -18.76
CA GLU A 52 36.33 -18.53 -17.99
C GLU A 52 37.13 -17.60 -18.92
N ILE A 53 37.77 -18.16 -19.94
CA ILE A 53 38.45 -17.40 -21.00
C ILE A 53 37.45 -16.50 -21.74
N GLN A 54 36.31 -17.04 -22.17
CA GLN A 54 35.27 -16.27 -22.84
C GLN A 54 34.74 -15.14 -21.95
N ALA A 55 34.56 -15.40 -20.66
CA ALA A 55 34.13 -14.38 -19.71
C ALA A 55 35.20 -13.30 -19.51
N GLY A 56 36.48 -13.67 -19.44
CA GLY A 56 37.61 -12.75 -19.39
C GLY A 56 37.67 -11.84 -20.64
N ILE A 57 37.50 -12.42 -21.83
CA ILE A 57 37.44 -11.64 -23.09
C ILE A 57 36.24 -10.70 -23.08
N ASN A 58 35.07 -11.17 -22.64
CA ASN A 58 33.85 -10.36 -22.59
C ASN A 58 34.03 -9.17 -21.64
N ALA A 59 34.62 -9.40 -20.47
CA ALA A 59 34.83 -8.43 -19.40
C ALA A 59 36.08 -7.53 -19.58
N ALA A 60 36.81 -7.64 -20.69
CA ALA A 60 37.95 -6.79 -20.98
C ALA A 60 37.63 -5.70 -21.99
N ASP A 61 38.05 -4.45 -21.77
CA ASP A 61 37.82 -3.35 -22.73
C ASP A 61 38.50 -3.58 -24.07
N ASN A 62 39.72 -4.08 -24.02
CA ASN A 62 40.56 -4.30 -25.18
C ASN A 62 40.98 -5.76 -25.31
N PHE A 63 41.17 -6.21 -26.54
CA PHE A 63 41.76 -7.51 -26.85
C PHE A 63 43.14 -7.30 -27.48
N ILE A 64 44.18 -7.52 -26.69
CA ILE A 64 45.57 -7.48 -27.14
C ILE A 64 45.93 -8.87 -27.67
N PHE A 65 46.29 -8.94 -28.96
CA PHE A 65 46.78 -10.17 -29.56
C PHE A 65 48.28 -10.07 -29.79
N VAL A 66 49.06 -10.90 -29.09
CA VAL A 66 50.52 -10.98 -29.26
C VAL A 66 50.83 -11.88 -30.45
N ILE A 67 51.24 -11.26 -31.55
CA ILE A 67 51.56 -11.93 -32.81
C ILE A 67 52.98 -12.50 -32.74
N SER A 68 53.05 -13.82 -32.90
CA SER A 68 54.27 -14.60 -33.07
C SER A 68 53.98 -15.83 -33.95
N PRO A 69 55.00 -16.50 -34.51
CA PRO A 69 54.78 -17.76 -35.25
C PRO A 69 54.03 -18.82 -34.43
N ASP A 70 54.26 -18.84 -33.12
CA ASP A 70 53.66 -19.81 -32.22
C ASP A 70 52.21 -19.44 -31.83
N SER A 71 51.87 -18.15 -31.68
CA SER A 71 50.49 -17.74 -31.37
C SER A 71 49.57 -17.87 -32.58
N VAL A 72 50.07 -17.54 -33.77
CA VAL A 72 49.33 -17.69 -35.04
C VAL A 72 49.08 -19.17 -35.41
N SER A 73 49.94 -20.08 -34.93
CA SER A 73 49.77 -21.52 -35.15
C SER A 73 48.94 -22.20 -34.05
N SER A 74 48.57 -21.50 -32.98
CA SER A 74 47.85 -22.05 -31.83
C SER A 74 46.34 -22.10 -32.07
N GLU A 75 45.74 -23.29 -31.95
CA GLU A 75 44.28 -23.46 -32.07
C GLU A 75 43.51 -22.71 -30.98
N VAL A 76 44.07 -22.65 -29.77
CA VAL A 76 43.45 -21.94 -28.64
C VAL A 76 43.40 -20.44 -28.93
N CYS A 77 44.52 -19.85 -29.34
CA CYS A 77 44.58 -18.43 -29.71
C CYS A 77 43.62 -18.11 -30.85
N ALA A 78 43.49 -19.01 -31.84
CA ALA A 78 42.52 -18.84 -32.92
C ALA A 78 41.07 -18.81 -32.40
N ARG A 79 40.71 -19.64 -31.42
CA ARG A 79 39.38 -19.59 -30.79
C ARG A 79 39.16 -18.30 -30.01
N GLU A 80 40.16 -17.83 -29.27
CA GLU A 80 40.08 -16.57 -28.50
C GLU A 80 39.88 -15.38 -29.44
N VAL A 81 40.64 -15.32 -30.54
CA VAL A 81 40.49 -14.30 -31.58
C VAL A 81 39.10 -14.36 -32.19
N GLN A 82 38.59 -15.55 -32.53
CA GLN A 82 37.24 -15.68 -33.08
C GLN A 82 36.18 -15.18 -32.09
N HIS A 83 36.26 -15.59 -30.83
CA HIS A 83 35.33 -15.13 -29.79
C HIS A 83 35.39 -13.60 -29.62
N ALA A 84 36.58 -13.01 -29.59
CA ALA A 84 36.74 -11.56 -29.51
C ALA A 84 36.15 -10.83 -30.74
N VAL A 85 36.21 -11.42 -31.93
CA VAL A 85 35.55 -10.89 -33.13
C VAL A 85 34.04 -10.96 -33.00
N ASP A 86 33.49 -12.10 -32.58
CA ASP A 86 32.05 -12.31 -32.43
C ASP A 86 31.44 -11.35 -31.39
N GLN A 87 32.24 -10.97 -30.38
CA GLN A 87 31.86 -10.01 -29.35
C GLN A 87 32.19 -8.56 -29.70
N HIS A 88 32.65 -8.31 -30.93
CA HIS A 88 33.05 -7.00 -31.42
C HIS A 88 34.05 -6.28 -30.50
N LYS A 89 35.03 -6.99 -29.96
CA LYS A 89 36.05 -6.38 -29.09
C LYS A 89 36.99 -5.51 -29.90
N ARG A 90 37.55 -4.48 -29.24
CA ARG A 90 38.58 -3.64 -29.87
C ARG A 90 39.91 -4.39 -29.89
N PHE A 91 40.45 -4.61 -31.09
CA PHE A 91 41.73 -5.30 -31.27
C PHE A 91 42.90 -4.32 -31.14
N ILE A 92 43.93 -4.74 -30.42
CA ILE A 92 45.24 -4.09 -30.40
C ILE A 92 46.30 -5.14 -30.75
N PRO A 93 46.70 -5.23 -32.04
CA PRO A 93 47.71 -6.19 -32.46
C PRO A 93 49.11 -5.75 -32.00
N VAL A 94 49.81 -6.66 -31.31
CA VAL A 94 51.18 -6.46 -30.83
C VAL A 94 52.10 -7.44 -31.55
N LEU A 95 52.95 -6.96 -32.46
CA LEU A 95 53.91 -7.82 -33.15
C LEU A 95 55.16 -8.03 -32.30
N TYR A 96 55.31 -9.24 -31.74
CA TYR A 96 56.47 -9.62 -30.94
C TYR A 96 57.54 -10.33 -31.79
N ARG A 97 57.14 -11.28 -32.64
CA ARG A 97 58.05 -12.00 -33.55
C ARG A 97 57.47 -12.07 -34.96
N GLU A 98 58.33 -11.84 -35.95
CA GLU A 98 57.93 -11.87 -37.36
C GLU A 98 57.39 -13.23 -37.79
N VAL A 99 56.26 -13.22 -38.49
CA VAL A 99 55.65 -14.41 -39.08
C VAL A 99 56.11 -14.49 -40.54
N VAL A 100 57.22 -15.19 -40.76
CA VAL A 100 57.90 -15.24 -42.06
C VAL A 100 57.27 -16.25 -43.01
N ASP A 101 56.68 -17.33 -42.48
CA ASP A 101 56.05 -18.38 -43.28
C ASP A 101 54.69 -17.92 -43.82
N ASP A 102 54.52 -17.98 -45.15
CA ASP A 102 53.27 -17.67 -45.84
C ASP A 102 52.10 -18.52 -45.36
N SER A 103 52.36 -19.78 -45.01
CA SER A 103 51.32 -20.68 -44.50
C SER A 103 50.80 -20.25 -43.13
N GLN A 104 51.65 -19.62 -42.31
CA GLN A 104 51.27 -19.04 -41.03
C GLN A 104 50.61 -17.67 -41.21
N ARG A 105 51.14 -16.82 -42.10
CA ARG A 105 50.51 -15.51 -42.40
C ARG A 105 49.06 -15.65 -42.83
N ALA A 106 48.75 -16.67 -43.63
CA ALA A 106 47.38 -16.97 -44.07
C ALA A 106 46.42 -17.36 -42.92
N LYS A 107 46.94 -17.74 -41.74
CA LYS A 107 46.13 -18.08 -40.55
C LYS A 107 45.80 -16.88 -39.68
N ILE A 108 46.43 -15.72 -39.89
CA ILE A 108 46.13 -14.52 -39.12
C ILE A 108 44.71 -14.05 -39.49
N HIS A 109 43.84 -13.96 -38.48
CA HIS A 109 42.45 -13.55 -38.71
C HIS A 109 42.39 -12.16 -39.35
N PRO A 110 41.52 -11.91 -40.35
CA PRO A 110 41.44 -10.62 -41.05
C PRO A 110 41.27 -9.41 -40.11
N SER A 111 40.49 -9.56 -39.03
CA SER A 111 40.31 -8.53 -38.01
C SER A 111 41.59 -8.14 -37.27
N VAL A 112 42.63 -8.97 -37.26
CA VAL A 112 43.95 -8.61 -36.70
C VAL A 112 44.78 -7.84 -37.74
N ASN A 113 44.67 -8.21 -39.02
CA ASN A 113 45.38 -7.57 -40.13
C ASN A 113 44.82 -6.19 -40.50
N SER A 114 43.54 -5.91 -40.20
CA SER A 114 42.90 -4.65 -40.55
C SER A 114 43.26 -3.47 -39.63
N HIS A 115 44.06 -3.69 -38.59
CA HIS A 115 44.42 -2.68 -37.60
C HIS A 115 45.91 -2.33 -37.67
N ASN A 116 46.27 -1.14 -37.19
CA ASN A 116 47.68 -0.74 -37.07
C ASN A 116 48.38 -1.57 -35.99
N TRP A 117 49.49 -2.20 -36.37
CA TRP A 117 50.27 -3.04 -35.46
C TRP A 117 51.21 -2.20 -34.60
N ILE A 118 51.37 -2.60 -33.34
CA ILE A 118 52.37 -2.03 -32.43
C ILE A 118 53.54 -3.00 -32.38
N PHE A 119 54.72 -2.51 -32.73
CA PHE A 119 55.92 -3.33 -32.93
C PHE A 119 56.73 -3.44 -31.63
N PHE A 120 56.90 -4.67 -31.15
CA PHE A 120 57.64 -5.03 -29.93
C PHE A 120 58.72 -6.09 -30.23
N ARG A 121 59.27 -6.10 -31.45
CA ARG A 121 60.34 -7.05 -31.80
C ARG A 121 61.60 -6.71 -31.01
N GLU A 122 62.54 -7.65 -30.95
CA GLU A 122 63.80 -7.46 -30.22
C GLU A 122 64.60 -6.22 -30.68
N SER A 123 64.45 -5.82 -31.95
CA SER A 123 65.08 -4.63 -32.52
C SER A 123 64.35 -3.32 -32.22
N ASP A 124 63.11 -3.36 -31.74
CA ASP A 124 62.29 -2.18 -31.51
C ASP A 124 62.49 -1.61 -30.09
N ASN A 125 62.23 -0.32 -29.91
CA ASN A 125 62.31 0.34 -28.60
C ASN A 125 61.06 0.02 -27.77
N PHE A 126 61.23 -0.78 -26.71
CA PHE A 126 60.17 -1.20 -25.81
C PHE A 126 59.41 -0.01 -25.20
N ASP A 127 60.09 1.01 -24.69
CA ASP A 127 59.46 2.13 -23.99
C ASP A 127 58.61 2.99 -24.94
N ALA A 128 59.08 3.20 -26.17
CA ALA A 128 58.32 3.93 -27.20
C ALA A 128 57.09 3.14 -27.68
N ALA A 129 57.23 1.82 -27.82
CA ALA A 129 56.12 0.93 -28.16
C ALA A 129 55.08 0.87 -27.02
N MET A 130 55.53 0.85 -25.77
CA MET A 130 54.66 0.93 -24.58
C MET A 130 53.84 2.21 -24.53
N GLN A 131 54.44 3.37 -24.78
CA GLN A 131 53.70 4.64 -24.84
C GLN A 131 52.62 4.62 -25.93
N THR A 132 52.91 4.00 -27.07
CA THR A 132 51.96 3.84 -28.16
C THR A 132 50.79 2.93 -27.76
N LEU A 133 51.10 1.81 -27.08
CA LEU A 133 50.09 0.88 -26.56
C LEU A 133 49.18 1.54 -25.52
N GLU A 134 49.73 2.32 -24.60
CA GLU A 134 48.93 3.07 -23.63
C GLU A 134 48.04 4.13 -24.28
N GLY A 135 48.56 4.84 -25.28
CA GLY A 135 47.79 5.78 -26.07
C GLY A 135 46.62 5.10 -26.77
N ALA A 136 46.86 3.90 -27.33
CA ALA A 136 45.80 3.07 -27.90
C ALA A 136 44.76 2.74 -26.83
N LEU A 137 45.14 2.17 -25.68
CA LEU A 137 44.23 1.81 -24.59
C LEU A 137 43.31 2.96 -24.14
N LYS A 138 43.82 4.20 -24.12
CA LYS A 138 43.07 5.39 -23.68
C LYS A 138 42.19 6.03 -24.76
N THR A 139 42.33 5.65 -26.02
CA THR A 139 41.54 6.21 -27.13
C THR A 139 40.07 5.82 -26.97
N ASP A 140 39.15 6.78 -27.06
CA ASP A 140 37.69 6.57 -26.90
C ASP A 140 37.29 5.75 -25.67
N LEU A 141 38.03 5.91 -24.55
CA LEU A 141 37.92 5.06 -23.37
C LEU A 141 36.49 4.91 -22.84
N GLU A 142 35.74 6.02 -22.74
CA GLU A 142 34.35 5.99 -22.25
C GLU A 142 33.44 5.12 -23.14
N HIS A 143 33.67 5.13 -24.45
CA HIS A 143 32.91 4.32 -25.41
C HIS A 143 33.24 2.83 -25.25
N VAL A 144 34.52 2.50 -25.16
CA VAL A 144 34.97 1.10 -25.01
C VAL A 144 34.51 0.52 -23.67
N GLN A 145 34.62 1.29 -22.58
CA GLN A 145 34.11 0.90 -21.26
C GLN A 145 32.60 0.69 -21.26
N ALA A 146 31.85 1.58 -21.92
CA ALA A 146 30.41 1.42 -22.05
C ALA A 146 30.05 0.17 -22.87
N HIS A 147 30.76 -0.09 -23.96
CA HIS A 147 30.63 -1.31 -24.76
C HIS A 147 30.80 -2.55 -23.88
N THR A 148 31.93 -2.70 -23.19
CA THR A 148 32.20 -3.84 -22.31
C THR A 148 31.17 -3.99 -21.21
N ARG A 149 30.81 -2.89 -20.53
CA ARG A 149 29.81 -2.91 -19.46
C ARG A 149 28.46 -3.44 -19.95
N TYR A 150 27.99 -2.99 -21.10
CA TYR A 150 26.72 -3.46 -21.64
C TYR A 150 26.83 -4.88 -22.20
N LEU A 151 27.98 -5.29 -22.74
CA LEU A 151 28.22 -6.67 -23.15
C LEU A 151 28.11 -7.64 -21.98
N VAL A 152 28.78 -7.33 -20.86
CA VAL A 152 28.76 -8.16 -19.65
C VAL A 152 27.34 -8.27 -19.11
N LYS A 153 26.64 -7.14 -18.94
CA LYS A 153 25.23 -7.13 -18.48
C LYS A 153 24.31 -7.91 -19.42
N ALA A 154 24.51 -7.79 -20.73
CA ALA A 154 23.70 -8.50 -21.71
C ALA A 154 23.99 -10.01 -21.69
N GLY A 155 25.25 -10.42 -21.51
CA GLY A 155 25.62 -11.83 -21.33
C GLY A 155 25.07 -12.43 -20.03
N GLU A 156 25.07 -11.68 -18.93
CA GLU A 156 24.41 -12.09 -17.69
C GLU A 156 22.90 -12.29 -17.90
N TRP A 157 22.25 -11.36 -18.58
CA TRP A 157 20.83 -11.48 -18.91
C TRP A 157 20.54 -12.70 -19.80
N ASP A 158 21.33 -12.93 -20.85
CA ASP A 158 21.14 -14.05 -21.78
C ASP A 158 21.36 -15.40 -21.10
N SER A 159 22.41 -15.53 -20.28
CA SER A 159 22.69 -16.75 -19.50
C SER A 159 21.64 -17.07 -18.43
N HIS A 160 20.88 -16.08 -17.95
CA HIS A 160 19.78 -16.26 -17.01
C HIS A 160 18.41 -16.39 -17.69
N ASN A 161 18.37 -17.03 -18.87
CA ASN A 161 17.15 -17.24 -19.65
C ASN A 161 16.39 -15.94 -19.95
N ARG A 162 17.13 -14.84 -20.13
CA ARG A 162 16.58 -13.52 -20.46
C ARG A 162 15.59 -12.99 -19.43
N ASP A 163 15.80 -13.29 -18.14
CA ASP A 163 14.92 -12.85 -17.06
C ASP A 163 14.89 -11.32 -16.91
N ASN A 164 13.67 -10.76 -16.77
CA ASN A 164 13.41 -9.32 -16.66
C ASN A 164 14.10 -8.64 -15.46
N SER A 165 14.53 -9.40 -14.45
CA SER A 165 15.23 -8.91 -13.27
C SER A 165 16.61 -8.34 -13.60
N TYR A 166 17.29 -8.89 -14.61
CA TYR A 166 18.62 -8.50 -15.09
C TYR A 166 18.60 -7.34 -16.10
N LEU A 167 17.43 -6.93 -16.57
CA LEU A 167 17.28 -5.80 -17.49
C LEU A 167 17.56 -4.46 -16.78
N LEU A 168 18.12 -3.51 -17.55
CA LEU A 168 18.42 -2.16 -17.08
C LEU A 168 17.15 -1.46 -16.56
N ARG A 169 17.34 -0.50 -15.64
CA ARG A 169 16.23 0.24 -15.01
C ARG A 169 16.52 1.72 -14.87
N GLY A 170 15.45 2.52 -14.86
CA GLY A 170 15.53 3.95 -14.56
C GLY A 170 16.37 4.70 -15.58
N THR A 171 17.36 5.45 -15.10
CA THR A 171 18.26 6.27 -15.93
C THR A 171 19.26 5.43 -16.73
N GLU A 172 19.59 4.21 -16.29
CA GLU A 172 20.53 3.34 -17.01
C GLU A 172 20.02 2.98 -18.41
N VAL A 173 18.70 2.81 -18.58
CA VAL A 173 18.10 2.49 -19.88
C VAL A 173 18.33 3.64 -20.86
N SER A 174 18.04 4.88 -20.44
CA SER A 174 18.26 6.06 -21.29
C SER A 174 19.74 6.29 -21.59
N ASN A 175 20.63 6.06 -20.63
CA ASN A 175 22.08 6.13 -20.85
C ASN A 175 22.55 5.08 -21.86
N ALA A 176 22.01 3.86 -21.80
CA ALA A 176 22.36 2.79 -22.74
C ALA A 176 21.84 3.08 -24.16
N GLU A 177 20.61 3.60 -24.29
CA GLU A 177 20.08 4.02 -25.60
C GLU A 177 20.88 5.16 -26.22
N ASN A 178 21.22 6.19 -25.43
CA ASN A 178 22.04 7.30 -25.91
C ASN A 178 23.43 6.82 -26.36
N TRP A 179 24.04 5.91 -25.61
CA TRP A 179 25.29 5.28 -26.02
C TRP A 179 25.11 4.50 -27.33
N LEU A 180 24.06 3.68 -27.44
CA LEU A 180 23.80 2.86 -28.64
C LEU A 180 23.65 3.71 -29.90
N LEU A 181 22.98 4.87 -29.81
CA LEU A 181 22.83 5.83 -30.91
C LEU A 181 24.17 6.44 -31.34
N GLN A 182 25.05 6.76 -30.38
CA GLN A 182 26.37 7.32 -30.67
C GLN A 182 27.39 6.27 -31.13
N ALA A 183 27.17 5.02 -30.73
CA ALA A 183 28.08 3.91 -30.95
C ALA A 183 28.08 3.41 -32.41
N GLU A 184 27.05 3.72 -33.21
CA GLU A 184 27.00 3.31 -34.63
C GLU A 184 28.12 3.91 -35.48
N GLU A 185 28.64 5.07 -35.09
CA GLU A 185 29.71 5.78 -35.80
C GLU A 185 31.11 5.54 -35.18
N LYS A 186 31.20 4.73 -34.13
CA LYS A 186 32.44 4.49 -33.36
C LYS A 186 32.89 3.03 -33.44
N LEU A 187 34.18 2.81 -33.14
CA LEU A 187 34.77 1.49 -32.98
C LEU A 187 35.11 1.24 -31.49
N PRO A 188 34.77 0.07 -30.92
CA PRO A 188 34.03 -1.02 -31.56
C PRO A 188 32.56 -0.67 -31.80
N ALA A 189 32.01 -1.16 -32.90
CA ALA A 189 30.59 -1.08 -33.16
C ALA A 189 29.85 -2.01 -32.17
N PRO A 190 28.65 -1.62 -31.71
CA PRO A 190 27.90 -2.49 -30.83
C PRO A 190 27.56 -3.80 -31.54
N GLY A 191 27.59 -4.92 -30.83
CA GLY A 191 27.09 -6.22 -31.30
C GLY A 191 25.56 -6.37 -31.24
N GLU A 192 25.03 -7.46 -31.79
CA GLU A 192 23.59 -7.76 -31.79
C GLU A 192 23.04 -7.90 -30.35
N LEU A 193 23.75 -8.62 -29.49
CA LEU A 193 23.34 -8.84 -28.11
C LEU A 193 23.17 -7.53 -27.31
N HIS A 194 24.00 -6.51 -27.59
CA HIS A 194 23.83 -5.17 -27.00
C HIS A 194 22.48 -4.56 -27.38
N ARG A 195 22.12 -4.63 -28.66
CA ARG A 195 20.87 -4.05 -29.19
C ARG A 195 19.66 -4.75 -28.59
N GLU A 196 19.68 -6.07 -28.57
CA GLU A 196 18.60 -6.86 -27.97
C GLU A 196 18.41 -6.52 -26.49
N TYR A 197 19.49 -6.51 -25.71
CA TYR A 197 19.44 -6.23 -24.28
C TYR A 197 18.91 -4.83 -23.96
N ILE A 198 19.37 -3.81 -24.70
CA ILE A 198 18.92 -2.42 -24.51
C ILE A 198 17.45 -2.26 -24.92
N LEU A 199 17.06 -2.85 -26.05
CA LEU A 199 15.69 -2.81 -26.54
C LEU A 199 14.70 -3.49 -25.57
N GLU A 200 15.05 -4.69 -25.08
CA GLU A 200 14.23 -5.41 -24.10
C GLU A 200 14.17 -4.66 -22.76
N SER A 201 15.27 -4.03 -22.35
CA SER A 201 15.28 -3.16 -21.17
C SER A 201 14.29 -2.00 -21.30
N ARG A 202 14.23 -1.34 -22.48
CA ARG A 202 13.25 -0.29 -22.77
C ARG A 202 11.82 -0.81 -22.77
N ARG A 203 11.56 -1.96 -23.40
CA ARG A 203 10.22 -2.60 -23.42
C ARG A 203 9.74 -2.92 -22.01
N ALA A 204 10.60 -3.51 -21.19
CA ALA A 204 10.29 -3.84 -19.80
C ALA A 204 10.04 -2.58 -18.95
N GLN A 205 10.81 -1.51 -19.14
CA GLN A 205 10.56 -0.23 -18.45
C GLN A 205 9.19 0.36 -18.81
N ASN A 206 8.84 0.37 -20.10
CA ASN A 206 7.54 0.87 -20.56
C ASN A 206 6.38 0.02 -20.02
N ALA A 207 6.54 -1.31 -19.98
CA ALA A 207 5.54 -2.22 -19.40
C ALA A 207 5.33 -1.95 -17.90
N ARG A 208 6.41 -1.78 -17.12
CA ARG A 208 6.34 -1.44 -15.69
C ARG A 208 5.63 -0.10 -15.46
N GLN A 209 5.97 0.92 -16.24
CA GLN A 209 5.30 2.23 -16.17
C GLN A 209 3.80 2.12 -16.49
N ARG A 210 3.44 1.35 -17.53
CA ARG A 210 2.05 1.12 -17.89
C ARG A 210 1.27 0.42 -16.78
N VAL A 211 1.83 -0.62 -16.17
CA VAL A 211 1.20 -1.33 -15.04
C VAL A 211 1.00 -0.39 -13.85
N LEU A 212 2.00 0.42 -13.50
CA LEU A 212 1.89 1.41 -12.42
C LEU A 212 0.77 2.42 -12.69
N LEU A 213 0.72 3.01 -13.89
CA LEU A 213 -0.32 3.97 -14.26
C LEU A 213 -1.72 3.34 -14.20
N ILE A 214 -1.90 2.14 -14.75
CA ILE A 214 -3.18 1.43 -14.70
C ILE A 214 -3.58 1.12 -13.25
N SER A 215 -2.65 0.65 -12.42
CA SER A 215 -2.92 0.34 -11.02
C SER A 215 -3.31 1.59 -10.22
N SER A 216 -2.66 2.74 -10.46
CA SER A 216 -3.01 4.01 -9.81
C SER A 216 -4.39 4.51 -10.22
N LEU A 217 -4.75 4.36 -11.50
CA LEU A 217 -6.08 4.76 -11.99
C LEU A 217 -7.16 3.87 -11.37
N PHE A 218 -6.92 2.57 -11.26
CA PHE A 218 -7.84 1.64 -10.60
C PHE A 218 -8.04 2.00 -9.12
N ALA A 219 -6.95 2.26 -8.39
CA ALA A 219 -7.03 2.67 -6.99
C ALA A 219 -7.83 3.98 -6.81
N LEU A 220 -7.66 4.94 -7.73
CA LEU A 220 -8.42 6.19 -7.73
C LEU A 220 -9.93 5.95 -7.95
N ILE A 221 -10.29 5.09 -8.90
CA ILE A 221 -11.70 4.74 -9.17
C ILE A 221 -12.34 4.10 -7.93
N VAL A 222 -11.63 3.18 -7.27
CA VAL A 222 -12.10 2.56 -6.02
C VAL A 222 -12.28 3.62 -4.92
N ALA A 223 -11.31 4.53 -4.75
CA ALA A 223 -11.41 5.59 -3.76
C ALA A 223 -12.60 6.53 -3.99
N VAL A 224 -12.85 6.92 -5.25
CA VAL A 224 -14.02 7.74 -5.63
C VAL A 224 -15.32 6.98 -5.37
N GLY A 225 -15.38 5.69 -5.68
CA GLY A 225 -16.54 4.84 -5.38
C GLY A 225 -16.83 4.76 -3.88
N LEU A 226 -15.81 4.56 -3.05
CA LEU A 226 -15.94 4.55 -1.60
C LEU A 226 -16.41 5.89 -1.06
N LEU A 227 -15.91 7.00 -1.60
CA LEU A 227 -16.35 8.35 -1.23
C LEU A 227 -17.83 8.57 -1.59
N ALA A 228 -18.27 8.15 -2.77
CA ALA A 228 -19.66 8.26 -3.18
C ALA A 228 -20.60 7.44 -2.27
N VAL A 229 -20.19 6.22 -1.90
CA VAL A 229 -20.93 5.40 -0.94
C VAL A 229 -21.01 6.07 0.43
N ALA A 230 -19.91 6.65 0.92
CA ALA A 230 -19.91 7.38 2.18
C ALA A 230 -20.87 8.57 2.16
N ILE A 231 -20.92 9.34 1.07
CA ILE A 231 -21.86 10.46 0.90
C ILE A 231 -23.31 9.96 0.95
N VAL A 232 -23.65 8.90 0.20
CA VAL A 232 -25.00 8.32 0.22
C VAL A 232 -25.37 7.81 1.61
N GLN A 233 -24.43 7.20 2.34
CA GLN A 233 -24.66 6.77 3.72
C GLN A 233 -24.96 7.95 4.65
N THR A 234 -24.22 9.06 4.54
CA THR A 234 -24.50 10.26 5.36
C THR A 234 -25.88 10.85 5.06
N MET A 235 -26.28 10.91 3.78
CA MET A 235 -27.62 11.37 3.39
C MET A 235 -28.73 10.47 3.95
N ASN A 236 -28.54 9.15 3.91
CA ASN A 236 -29.51 8.20 4.48
C ASN A 236 -29.61 8.31 6.00
N LEU A 237 -28.49 8.55 6.70
CA LEU A 237 -28.46 8.79 8.14
C LEU A 237 -29.22 10.08 8.50
N ASP A 238 -29.03 11.15 7.75
CA ASP A 238 -29.75 12.41 7.96
C ASP A 238 -31.25 12.23 7.79
N GLN A 239 -31.69 11.44 6.81
CA GLN A 239 -33.11 11.13 6.63
C GLN A 239 -33.65 10.30 7.79
N SER A 240 -32.94 9.24 8.18
CA SER A 240 -33.34 8.40 9.32
C SER A 240 -33.42 9.19 10.62
N ASN A 241 -32.52 10.14 10.85
CA ASN A 241 -32.54 11.00 12.04
C ASN A 241 -33.76 11.94 12.05
N LYS A 242 -34.18 12.46 10.89
CA LYS A 242 -35.41 13.26 10.77
C LYS A 242 -36.65 12.42 11.03
N ASP A 243 -36.75 11.24 10.42
CA ASP A 243 -37.89 10.34 10.63
C ASP A 243 -38.03 9.94 12.11
N LEU A 244 -36.91 9.71 12.80
CA LEU A 244 -36.89 9.46 14.25
C LEU A 244 -37.36 10.66 15.07
N ALA A 245 -36.97 11.88 14.68
CA ALA A 245 -37.42 13.10 15.35
C ALA A 245 -38.94 13.29 15.18
N ASP A 246 -39.46 13.13 13.97
CA ASP A 246 -40.90 13.23 13.69
C ASP A 246 -41.71 12.17 14.47
N GLN A 247 -41.22 10.93 14.54
CA GLN A 247 -41.86 9.88 15.34
C GLN A 247 -41.88 10.22 16.83
N ARG A 248 -40.79 10.80 17.35
CA ARG A 248 -40.70 11.22 18.74
C ARG A 248 -41.71 12.32 19.05
N ASP A 249 -41.81 13.33 18.19
CA ASP A 249 -42.75 14.45 18.37
C ASP A 249 -44.21 13.96 18.34
N ILE A 250 -44.54 13.03 17.43
CA ILE A 250 -45.86 12.38 17.38
C ILE A 250 -46.13 11.60 18.67
N SER A 251 -45.16 10.82 19.16
CA SER A 251 -45.28 10.05 20.39
C SER A 251 -45.50 10.95 21.60
N GLU A 252 -44.75 12.04 21.73
CA GLU A 252 -44.89 13.02 22.81
C GLU A 252 -46.27 13.72 22.76
N SER A 253 -46.72 14.09 21.56
CA SER A 253 -48.06 14.67 21.35
C SER A 253 -49.19 13.70 21.72
N ASN A 254 -49.08 12.43 21.30
CA ASN A 254 -50.07 11.39 21.64
C ASN A 254 -50.10 11.12 23.14
N LEU A 255 -48.94 11.05 23.80
CA LEU A 255 -48.85 10.89 25.25
C LEU A 255 -49.51 12.06 25.98
N LYS A 256 -49.25 13.29 25.54
CA LYS A 256 -49.87 14.49 26.13
C LYS A 256 -51.40 14.44 25.98
N ARG A 257 -51.92 14.14 24.79
CA ARG A 257 -53.37 14.00 24.55
C ARG A 257 -54.00 12.91 25.41
N ALA A 258 -53.33 11.77 25.56
CA ALA A 258 -53.81 10.68 26.41
C ALA A 258 -53.91 11.12 27.88
N ARG A 259 -52.89 11.84 28.37
CA ARG A 259 -52.88 12.38 29.74
C ARG A 259 -53.91 13.50 29.94
N ASP A 260 -54.10 14.40 28.97
CA ASP A 260 -55.16 15.43 28.98
C ASP A 260 -56.53 14.75 29.12
N THR A 261 -56.79 13.74 28.28
CA THR A 261 -58.04 12.97 28.31
C THR A 261 -58.22 12.25 29.65
N GLN A 262 -57.15 11.66 30.19
CA GLN A 262 -57.18 11.00 31.50
C GLN A 262 -57.52 11.97 32.63
N SER A 263 -56.90 13.17 32.65
CA SER A 263 -57.19 14.20 33.66
C SER A 263 -58.66 14.60 33.63
N LEU A 264 -59.19 14.95 32.45
CA LEU A 264 -60.60 15.31 32.30
C LEU A 264 -61.57 14.18 32.65
N PHE A 265 -61.22 12.94 32.31
CA PHE A 265 -62.02 11.77 32.66
C PHE A 265 -62.08 11.56 34.17
N LEU A 266 -60.94 11.63 34.87
CA LEU A 266 -60.88 11.53 36.33
C LEU A 266 -61.68 12.63 37.02
N THR A 267 -61.60 13.85 36.50
CA THR A 267 -62.42 14.99 36.96
C THR A 267 -63.91 14.70 36.82
N THR A 268 -64.34 14.20 35.66
CA THR A 268 -65.75 13.82 35.43
C THR A 268 -66.20 12.70 36.38
N LEU A 269 -65.33 11.71 36.65
CA LEU A 269 -65.63 10.65 37.60
C LEU A 269 -65.72 11.17 39.05
N SER A 270 -64.87 12.12 39.44
CA SER A 270 -64.94 12.77 40.75
C SER A 270 -66.30 13.40 40.96
N ASP A 271 -66.78 14.20 40.00
CA ASP A 271 -68.08 14.86 40.09
C ASP A 271 -69.22 13.85 40.20
N GLN A 272 -69.18 12.77 39.41
CA GLN A 272 -70.17 11.69 39.48
C GLN A 272 -70.19 10.96 40.83
N GLU A 273 -69.02 10.68 41.41
CA GLU A 273 -68.94 10.04 42.73
C GLU A 273 -69.41 10.98 43.84
N LEU A 274 -69.20 12.29 43.68
CA LEU A 274 -69.70 13.30 44.59
C LEU A 274 -71.23 13.38 44.57
N ASP A 275 -71.84 13.35 43.37
CA ASP A 275 -73.29 13.26 43.19
C ASP A 275 -73.91 12.00 43.83
N ARG A 276 -73.13 10.92 43.91
CA ARG A 276 -73.52 9.65 44.57
C ARG A 276 -73.34 9.67 46.09
N GLY A 277 -72.76 10.72 46.66
CA GLY A 277 -72.45 10.84 48.09
C GLY A 277 -71.12 10.22 48.53
N ASN A 278 -70.28 9.76 47.59
CA ASN A 278 -69.00 9.11 47.86
C ASN A 278 -67.85 10.14 47.94
N GLY A 279 -67.92 11.10 48.86
CA GLY A 279 -67.02 12.26 48.92
C GLY A 279 -65.52 11.93 49.04
N GLN A 280 -65.15 10.87 49.76
CA GLN A 280 -63.75 10.45 49.88
C GLN A 280 -63.16 9.95 48.55
N THR A 281 -63.93 9.17 47.79
CA THR A 281 -63.53 8.68 46.46
C THR A 281 -63.44 9.83 45.46
N ALA A 282 -64.40 10.77 45.51
CA ALA A 282 -64.37 11.97 44.70
C ALA A 282 -63.09 12.79 44.95
N LEU A 283 -62.73 13.03 46.21
CA LEU A 283 -61.50 13.76 46.56
C LEU A 283 -60.23 13.09 46.00
N LEU A 284 -60.12 11.76 46.08
CA LEU A 284 -58.98 11.03 45.53
C LEU A 284 -58.91 11.14 44.00
N LEU A 285 -60.05 11.03 43.31
CA LEU A 285 -60.13 11.16 41.86
C LEU A 285 -59.78 12.58 41.39
N ALA A 286 -60.25 13.61 42.11
CA ALA A 286 -59.90 15.01 41.85
C ALA A 286 -58.42 15.31 42.10
N LEU A 287 -57.80 14.71 43.12
CA LEU A 287 -56.36 14.84 43.33
C LEU A 287 -55.56 14.11 42.24
N GLU A 288 -56.00 12.92 41.82
CA GLU A 288 -55.33 12.17 40.75
C GLU A 288 -55.46 12.87 39.40
N SER A 289 -56.56 13.58 39.13
CA SER A 289 -56.71 14.36 37.88
C SER A 289 -55.68 15.48 37.78
N LEU A 290 -55.16 15.98 38.90
CA LEU A 290 -54.13 17.03 38.98
C LEU A 290 -52.69 16.48 38.93
N ARG A 291 -52.51 15.15 38.84
CA ARG A 291 -51.20 14.50 38.87
C ARG A 291 -50.21 15.00 37.81
N PHE A 292 -50.70 15.43 36.64
CA PHE A 292 -49.87 15.82 35.50
C PHE A 292 -49.66 17.34 35.35
N ILE A 293 -50.02 18.17 36.35
CA ILE A 293 -49.81 19.63 36.29
C ILE A 293 -48.35 20.00 36.05
N GLY A 294 -47.41 19.28 36.71
CA GLY A 294 -45.98 19.50 36.54
C GLY A 294 -45.47 19.23 35.12
N GLU A 295 -46.26 18.53 34.31
CA GLU A 295 -45.98 18.23 32.89
C GLU A 295 -46.72 19.21 31.95
N GLY A 296 -47.30 20.28 32.49
CA GLY A 296 -48.01 21.31 31.73
C GLY A 296 -49.43 20.92 31.30
N ILE A 297 -50.03 19.91 31.95
CA ILE A 297 -51.42 19.50 31.75
C ILE A 297 -52.29 20.18 32.79
N TYR A 298 -52.98 21.23 32.35
CA TYR A 298 -53.78 22.08 33.22
C TYR A 298 -55.22 22.17 32.72
N HIS A 299 -56.15 21.77 33.58
CA HIS A 299 -57.59 21.89 33.33
C HIS A 299 -58.24 22.55 34.54
N ILE A 300 -58.97 23.65 34.32
CA ILE A 300 -59.69 24.37 35.38
C ILE A 300 -60.71 23.44 36.04
N GLN A 301 -61.35 22.58 35.23
CA GLN A 301 -62.32 21.59 35.67
C GLN A 301 -61.75 20.68 36.77
N SER A 302 -60.47 20.32 36.69
CA SER A 302 -59.81 19.48 37.70
C SER A 302 -59.69 20.19 39.05
N TYR A 303 -59.48 21.50 39.06
CA TYR A 303 -59.48 22.31 40.28
C TYR A 303 -60.88 22.54 40.82
N ASP A 304 -61.87 22.71 39.93
CA ASP A 304 -63.27 22.84 40.32
C ASP A 304 -63.75 21.55 40.99
N ALA A 305 -63.45 20.38 40.40
CA ALA A 305 -63.76 19.09 41.00
C ALA A 305 -63.07 18.90 42.35
N LEU A 306 -61.80 19.31 42.49
CA LEU A 306 -61.11 19.27 43.79
C LEU A 306 -61.78 20.19 44.82
N THR A 307 -62.11 21.41 44.43
CA THR A 307 -62.74 22.41 45.31
C THR A 307 -64.12 21.93 45.74
N ASN A 308 -64.92 21.42 44.81
CA ASN A 308 -66.23 20.84 45.09
C ASN A 308 -66.12 19.61 46.00
N ALA A 309 -65.14 18.74 45.78
CA ALA A 309 -64.88 17.58 46.64
C ALA A 309 -64.48 17.96 48.07
N ILE A 310 -63.73 19.06 48.24
CA ILE A 310 -63.37 19.58 49.56
C ILE A 310 -64.58 20.26 50.24
N LEU A 311 -65.33 21.08 49.52
CA LEU A 311 -66.43 21.88 50.09
C LEU A 311 -67.67 21.05 50.39
N ASN A 312 -68.00 20.09 49.53
CA ASN A 312 -69.10 19.15 49.71
C ASN A 312 -68.66 17.87 50.41
N GLN A 313 -67.51 17.91 51.07
CA GLN A 313 -67.14 16.87 52.00
C GLN A 313 -68.19 16.86 53.10
N VAL A 314 -69.15 15.93 53.00
CA VAL A 314 -69.90 15.46 54.16
C VAL A 314 -68.83 14.88 55.08
N GLN A 315 -68.34 15.69 56.03
CA GLN A 315 -67.55 15.15 57.11
C GLN A 315 -68.46 14.19 57.86
N GLU A 316 -68.14 12.90 57.77
CA GLU A 316 -68.67 11.91 58.69
C GLU A 316 -68.19 12.31 60.09
N VAL A 317 -69.02 13.08 60.81
CA VAL A 317 -68.66 13.59 62.14
C VAL A 317 -68.66 12.45 63.16
N ALA A 318 -69.54 11.46 62.99
CA ALA A 318 -69.59 10.26 63.79
C ALA A 318 -70.35 9.12 63.07
N VAL A 319 -69.90 7.87 63.27
CA VAL A 319 -70.66 6.66 62.92
C VAL A 319 -71.26 6.09 64.19
N LEU A 320 -72.56 6.28 64.36
CA LEU A 320 -73.29 5.83 65.54
C LEU A 320 -73.72 4.38 65.35
N ARG A 321 -73.08 3.48 66.09
CA ARG A 321 -73.37 2.05 66.01
C ARG A 321 -74.29 1.63 67.15
N GLN A 322 -75.52 1.27 66.81
CA GLN A 322 -76.46 0.59 67.68
C GLN A 322 -76.34 -0.93 67.47
N SER A 323 -75.97 -1.67 68.52
CA SER A 323 -75.79 -3.12 68.43
C SER A 323 -77.13 -3.85 68.56
N GLY A 324 -77.45 -4.71 67.59
CA GLY A 324 -78.44 -5.79 67.74
C GLY A 324 -79.81 -5.63 67.07
N SER A 325 -80.10 -4.53 66.36
CA SER A 325 -81.41 -4.35 65.71
C SER A 325 -81.40 -3.33 64.56
N THR A 326 -82.36 -3.43 63.65
CA THR A 326 -82.63 -2.41 62.62
C THR A 326 -83.00 -1.09 63.30
N ILE A 327 -82.44 0.02 62.79
CA ILE A 327 -82.83 1.36 63.22
C ILE A 327 -84.07 1.74 62.40
N ASN A 328 -85.18 2.01 63.08
CA ASN A 328 -86.47 2.26 62.43
C ASN A 328 -86.77 3.75 62.25
N VAL A 329 -86.30 4.57 63.19
CA VAL A 329 -86.56 6.01 63.19
C VAL A 329 -85.30 6.74 63.60
N VAL A 330 -85.00 7.81 62.87
CA VAL A 330 -83.94 8.77 63.15
C VAL A 330 -84.56 10.17 63.05
N GLY A 331 -84.37 10.99 64.08
CA GLY A 331 -84.91 12.35 64.10
C GLY A 331 -84.08 13.29 64.95
N TRP A 332 -83.84 14.49 64.43
CA TRP A 332 -83.21 15.57 65.18
C TRP A 332 -84.25 16.29 66.05
N ASN A 333 -83.82 16.82 67.19
CA ASN A 333 -84.59 17.84 67.89
C ASN A 333 -84.56 19.16 67.10
N ASP A 334 -85.52 20.07 67.37
CA ASP A 334 -85.74 21.28 66.56
C ASP A 334 -84.53 22.23 66.48
N ASP A 335 -83.63 22.19 67.48
CA ASP A 335 -82.41 23.00 67.50
C ASP A 335 -81.19 22.30 66.88
N GLY A 336 -81.32 21.06 66.43
CA GLY A 336 -80.27 20.28 65.74
C GLY A 336 -79.11 19.83 66.62
N THR A 337 -79.21 19.93 67.95
CA THR A 337 -78.11 19.59 68.87
C THR A 337 -78.11 18.13 69.33
N ARG A 338 -79.23 17.41 69.16
CA ARG A 338 -79.41 16.03 69.59
C ARG A 338 -80.09 15.18 68.54
N LEU A 339 -79.55 13.99 68.31
CA LEU A 339 -80.12 12.98 67.42
C LEU A 339 -80.80 11.89 68.24
N LEU A 340 -82.05 11.58 67.94
CA LEU A 340 -82.76 10.43 68.50
C LEU A 340 -82.71 9.27 67.50
N THR A 341 -82.30 8.09 67.95
CA THR A 341 -82.44 6.84 67.20
C THR A 341 -83.31 5.85 67.97
N THR A 342 -84.21 5.15 67.27
CA THR A 342 -84.98 4.03 67.85
C THR A 342 -84.77 2.76 67.04
N GLY A 343 -84.72 1.61 67.70
CA GLY A 343 -84.54 0.33 67.03
C GLY A 343 -85.52 -0.74 67.51
N ASP A 344 -85.53 -1.89 66.82
CA ASP A 344 -86.37 -3.05 67.19
C ASP A 344 -86.02 -3.62 68.58
N ASP A 345 -84.88 -3.23 69.16
CA ASP A 345 -84.50 -3.55 70.53
C ASP A 345 -85.39 -2.87 71.60
N GLY A 346 -86.37 -2.05 71.18
CA GLY A 346 -87.31 -1.36 72.05
C GLY A 346 -86.69 -0.17 72.79
N THR A 347 -85.48 0.24 72.41
CA THR A 347 -84.78 1.34 73.06
C THR A 347 -84.73 2.58 72.17
N ALA A 348 -84.78 3.74 72.81
CA ALA A 348 -84.51 5.04 72.20
C ALA A 348 -83.19 5.57 72.75
N ARG A 349 -82.25 5.91 71.86
CA ARG A 349 -80.94 6.48 72.22
C ARG A 349 -80.87 7.92 71.74
N VAL A 350 -80.29 8.79 72.57
CA VAL A 350 -80.08 10.20 72.25
C VAL A 350 -78.58 10.44 72.17
N TRP A 351 -78.13 11.01 71.06
CA TRP A 351 -76.73 11.29 70.76
C TRP A 351 -76.52 12.79 70.68
N GLY A 352 -75.39 13.29 71.15
CA GLY A 352 -74.93 14.65 70.89
C GLY A 352 -74.47 14.84 69.44
N GLN A 353 -74.35 16.10 69.02
CA GLN A 353 -73.88 16.50 67.68
C GLN A 353 -72.50 15.93 67.31
N ASP A 354 -71.69 15.60 68.30
CA ASP A 354 -70.31 15.08 68.15
C ASP A 354 -70.26 13.54 68.22
N GLY A 355 -71.41 12.88 68.37
CA GLY A 355 -71.57 11.43 68.45
C GLY A 355 -71.39 10.79 69.82
N ASN A 356 -71.41 11.58 70.89
CA ASN A 356 -71.37 11.11 72.29
C ASN A 356 -72.74 10.88 72.92
#